data_AF-A0A150Q0B4-F1
#
_entry.id   AF-A0A150Q0B4-F1
#
_cell.length_a   1.000
_cell.length_b   1.000
_cell.length_c   1.000
_cell.angle_alpha   90.00
_cell.angle_beta   90.00
_cell.angle_gamma   90.00
#
_symmetry.space_group_name_H-M   'P 1'
#
loop_
_entity.id
_entity.type
_entity.pdbx_description
1 polymer ?
#
loop_
_entity_poly.entity_id
_entity_poly.type
_entity_poly.pdbx_seq_one_letter_code
_entity_poly.pdbx_strand_id
1 'polypeptide(L)'
;MWTTESLDDRVNLWRICSYLRGLKIRSNDVLIVEFERVHGTMRRFPEPPRIPPFDCTGSVAHHPDEVLLDRLGKARPWPVERYEGAIRLWESYADENPLPFVESCISGVEGFPELASLWALLSCFFPRKTAEGALRLSRYDDLLLNILSVEEWQTPVKVICNKSQLGLELIDLMSCTGDLFLGDRLAQWAKHDVSAAVERAPGPKPPNAGYPLLSEVYRLTERGMRLRDKGLDELTDAPSLPIAGTEAYSASAPWVLLDDGRLARL
;
A
#
# COMPACT_ATOMS: atom_id res chain seq x y z
N MET A 1 -8.38 22.82 -3.38
CA MET A 1 -7.96 21.49 -2.88
C MET A 1 -6.67 21.64 -2.12
N TRP A 2 -6.36 20.74 -1.19
CA TRP A 2 -5.09 20.73 -0.48
C TRP A 2 -4.38 19.40 -0.68
N THR A 3 -3.07 19.39 -0.45
CA THR A 3 -2.23 18.19 -0.44
C THR A 3 -1.09 18.39 0.54
N THR A 4 -0.64 17.31 1.16
CA THR A 4 0.64 17.28 1.87
C THR A 4 1.70 16.54 1.04
N GLU A 5 2.86 16.29 1.62
CA GLU A 5 3.90 15.41 1.06
C GLU A 5 3.58 13.91 1.22
N SER A 6 2.45 13.54 1.83
CA SER A 6 2.08 12.14 2.01
C SER A 6 1.72 11.46 0.68
N LEU A 7 2.03 10.17 0.55
CA LEU A 7 1.78 9.41 -0.67
C LEU A 7 0.28 9.34 -1.00
N ASP A 8 -0.56 9.13 0.01
CA ASP A 8 -2.00 9.02 -0.17
C ASP A 8 -2.63 10.35 -0.63
N ASP A 9 -2.20 11.49 -0.09
CA ASP A 9 -2.66 12.80 -0.55
C ASP A 9 -2.27 13.06 -2.00
N ARG A 10 -1.02 12.73 -2.36
CA ARG A 10 -0.49 12.96 -3.72
C ARG A 10 -1.24 12.13 -4.76
N VAL A 11 -1.43 10.83 -4.52
CA VAL A 11 -2.20 9.96 -5.41
C VAL A 11 -3.67 10.40 -5.48
N ASN A 12 -4.26 10.81 -4.34
CA ASN A 12 -5.62 11.35 -4.32
C ASN A 12 -5.74 12.65 -5.10
N LEU A 13 -4.74 13.53 -5.06
CA LEU A 13 -4.70 14.76 -5.84
C LEU A 13 -4.71 14.45 -7.33
N TRP A 14 -3.91 13.48 -7.80
CA TRP A 14 -3.93 13.04 -9.20
C TRP A 14 -5.32 12.54 -9.63
N ARG A 15 -5.94 11.70 -8.79
CA ARG A 15 -7.31 11.20 -9.00
C ARG A 15 -8.32 12.33 -9.12
N ILE A 16 -8.27 13.30 -8.21
CA ILE A 16 -9.21 14.42 -8.21
C ILE A 16 -8.98 15.31 -9.44
N CYS A 17 -7.73 15.58 -9.84
CA CYS A 17 -7.46 16.29 -11.09
C CYS A 17 -8.09 15.58 -12.31
N SER A 18 -7.95 14.25 -12.39
CA SER A 18 -8.56 13.46 -13.46
C SER A 18 -10.10 13.55 -13.43
N TYR A 19 -10.69 13.44 -12.24
CA TYR A 19 -12.13 13.58 -12.04
C TYR A 19 -12.66 14.97 -12.43
N LEU A 20 -12.00 16.04 -12.00
CA LEU A 20 -12.37 17.42 -12.32
C LEU A 20 -12.27 17.71 -13.82
N ARG A 21 -11.27 17.15 -14.52
CA ARG A 21 -11.21 17.20 -15.99
C ARG A 21 -12.42 16.50 -16.62
N GLY A 22 -12.84 15.36 -16.07
CA GLY A 22 -14.08 14.67 -16.49
C GLY A 22 -15.33 15.55 -16.34
N LEU A 23 -15.37 16.39 -15.30
CA LEU A 23 -16.40 17.41 -15.10
C LEU A 23 -16.23 18.69 -15.93
N LYS A 24 -15.20 18.75 -16.79
CA LYS A 24 -14.85 19.91 -17.63
C LYS A 24 -14.51 21.17 -16.83
N ILE A 25 -14.05 21.01 -15.59
CA ILE A 25 -13.51 22.11 -14.78
C ILE A 25 -12.09 22.39 -15.25
N ARG A 26 -11.78 23.64 -15.62
CA ARG A 26 -10.46 24.01 -16.14
C ARG A 26 -9.45 24.05 -14.99
N SER A 27 -8.20 23.68 -15.26
CA SER A 27 -7.12 23.72 -14.27
C SER A 27 -6.97 25.10 -13.60
N ASN A 28 -7.15 26.19 -14.36
CA ASN A 28 -7.10 27.57 -13.87
C ASN A 28 -8.19 27.91 -12.86
N ASP A 29 -9.27 27.14 -12.80
CA ASP A 29 -10.36 27.33 -11.85
C ASP A 29 -10.14 26.49 -10.57
N VAL A 30 -9.06 25.70 -10.50
CA VAL A 30 -8.74 24.81 -9.38
C VAL A 30 -7.54 25.36 -8.61
N LEU A 31 -7.79 25.85 -7.39
CA LEU A 31 -6.71 26.28 -6.49
C LEU A 31 -6.13 25.07 -5.73
N ILE A 32 -4.81 24.91 -5.76
CA ILE A 32 -4.09 23.88 -4.99
C ILE A 32 -3.34 24.56 -3.85
N VAL A 33 -3.48 24.00 -2.65
CA VAL A 33 -2.77 24.43 -1.44
C VAL A 33 -1.82 23.30 -1.04
N GLU A 34 -0.53 23.53 -1.21
CA GLU A 34 0.51 22.55 -0.83
C GLU A 34 1.01 22.86 0.58
N PHE A 35 0.97 21.84 1.43
CA PHE A 35 1.47 21.88 2.80
C PHE A 35 2.73 21.03 2.92
N GLU A 36 3.71 21.58 3.63
CA GLU A 36 4.92 20.85 4.01
C GLU A 36 4.60 19.91 5.17
N ARG A 37 5.51 18.98 5.44
CA ARG A 37 5.38 18.08 6.58
C ARG A 37 5.54 18.82 7.91
N VAL A 38 4.66 18.53 8.86
CA VAL A 38 4.84 18.92 10.27
C VAL A 38 5.44 17.74 11.03
N HIS A 39 6.71 17.86 11.43
CA HIS A 39 7.37 16.85 12.25
C HIS A 39 6.94 16.96 13.72
N GLY A 40 6.84 15.82 14.41
CA GLY A 40 6.76 15.77 15.88
C GLY A 40 5.37 15.98 16.51
N THR A 41 4.29 16.03 15.73
CA THR A 41 2.92 16.10 16.28
C THR A 41 2.44 14.76 16.85
N MET A 42 3.03 13.64 16.43
CA MET A 42 2.84 12.34 17.09
C MET A 42 3.89 12.15 18.20
N ARG A 43 3.60 12.63 19.41
CA ARG A 43 4.31 12.26 20.66
C ARG A 43 4.08 10.78 21.05
N ARG A 44 4.07 9.85 20.09
CA ARG A 44 3.69 8.45 20.32
C ARG A 44 4.85 7.53 20.70
N PHE A 45 6.11 7.94 20.51
CA PHE A 45 7.25 7.07 20.79
C PHE A 45 8.36 7.81 21.56
N PRO A 46 8.91 7.21 22.64
CA PRO A 46 9.96 7.81 23.48
C PRO A 46 11.37 7.73 22.88
N GLU A 47 11.53 7.08 21.73
CA GLU A 47 12.78 6.95 20.97
C GLU A 47 12.82 7.98 19.83
N PRO A 48 14.00 8.31 19.26
CA PRO A 48 14.03 9.16 18.07
C PRO A 48 13.10 8.53 17.01
N PRO A 49 12.18 9.32 16.42
CA PRO A 49 11.15 8.76 15.56
C PRO A 49 11.81 8.08 14.37
N ARG A 50 11.65 6.75 14.25
CA ARG A 50 11.91 6.02 13.00
C ARG A 50 11.09 6.72 11.92
N ILE A 51 11.76 7.28 10.92
CA ILE A 51 11.09 7.81 9.74
C ILE A 51 10.63 6.59 8.95
N PRO A 52 9.31 6.34 8.82
CA PRO A 52 8.84 5.21 8.04
C PRO A 52 9.28 5.41 6.57
N PRO A 53 9.59 4.33 5.84
CA PRO A 53 9.98 4.39 4.42
C PRO A 53 8.84 4.89 3.54
N PHE A 54 7.59 4.74 4.00
CA PHE A 54 6.37 5.21 3.34
C PHE A 54 5.65 6.17 4.29
N ASP A 55 5.41 7.40 3.86
CA ASP A 55 4.74 8.39 4.69
C ASP A 55 3.33 8.66 4.17
N CYS A 56 2.35 8.23 4.97
CA CYS A 56 0.92 8.44 4.76
C CYS A 56 0.28 9.18 5.96
N THR A 57 1.10 9.91 6.74
CA THR A 57 0.67 10.52 8.03
C THR A 57 0.54 12.04 8.00
N GLY A 58 0.79 12.65 6.84
CA GLY A 58 0.56 14.08 6.61
C GLY A 58 -0.89 14.43 6.90
N SER A 59 -1.11 15.48 7.69
CA SER A 59 -2.44 16.05 7.87
C SER A 59 -2.34 17.55 7.95
N VAL A 60 -3.23 18.22 7.22
CA VAL A 60 -3.35 19.68 7.27
C VAL A 60 -3.70 20.14 8.69
N ALA A 61 -4.46 19.32 9.45
CA ALA A 61 -4.81 19.61 10.84
C ALA A 61 -3.60 19.64 11.80
N HIS A 62 -2.42 19.20 11.36
CA HIS A 62 -1.19 19.32 12.14
C HIS A 62 -0.58 20.73 12.09
N HIS A 63 -1.08 21.61 11.21
CA HIS A 63 -0.58 22.98 11.09
C HIS A 63 -1.37 23.95 11.97
N PRO A 64 -0.72 24.97 12.55
CA PRO A 64 -1.42 26.08 13.20
C PRO A 64 -2.32 26.85 12.22
N ASP A 65 -3.43 27.39 12.71
CA ASP A 65 -4.41 28.15 11.91
C ASP A 65 -3.77 29.29 11.10
N GLU A 66 -2.77 29.98 11.66
CA GLU A 66 -2.04 31.05 10.97
C GLU A 66 -1.35 30.56 9.70
N VAL A 67 -0.78 29.35 9.73
CA VAL A 67 -0.15 28.72 8.57
C VAL A 67 -1.20 28.29 7.55
N LEU A 68 -2.34 27.77 8.01
CA LEU A 68 -3.46 27.40 7.13
C LEU A 68 -3.98 28.62 6.36
N LEU A 69 -4.24 29.72 7.06
CA LEU A 69 -4.74 30.96 6.48
C LEU A 69 -3.74 31.60 5.51
N ASP A 70 -2.45 31.62 5.86
CA ASP A 70 -1.39 32.11 4.97
C ASP A 70 -1.31 31.29 3.67
N ARG A 71 -1.33 29.96 3.77
CA ARG A 71 -1.27 29.07 2.60
C ARG A 71 -2.51 29.19 1.73
N LEU A 72 -3.70 29.33 2.33
CA LEU A 72 -4.94 29.62 1.59
C LEU A 72 -4.86 30.96 0.85
N GLY A 73 -4.29 32.00 1.47
CA GLY A 73 -4.09 33.31 0.83
C GLY A 73 -3.12 33.28 -0.36
N LYS A 74 -2.23 32.29 -0.41
CA LYS A 74 -1.24 32.09 -1.49
C LYS A 74 -1.65 31.00 -2.50
N ALA A 75 -2.83 30.42 -2.32
CA ALA A 75 -3.32 29.34 -3.16
C ALA A 75 -3.42 29.81 -4.61
N ARG A 76 -2.88 28.99 -5.52
CA ARG A 76 -2.88 29.27 -6.95
C ARG A 76 -3.16 28.00 -7.74
N PRO A 77 -3.66 28.11 -8.97
CA PRO A 77 -3.68 26.98 -9.87
C PRO A 77 -2.27 26.43 -10.08
N TRP A 78 -2.18 25.12 -10.25
CA TRP A 78 -0.95 24.54 -10.79
C TRP A 78 -0.75 24.96 -12.25
N PRO A 79 0.51 25.03 -12.72
CA PRO A 79 0.81 25.11 -14.14
C PRO A 79 0.07 24.00 -14.91
N VAL A 80 -0.41 24.32 -16.11
CA VAL A 80 -1.21 23.40 -16.94
C VAL A 80 -0.45 22.09 -17.16
N GLU A 81 0.86 22.17 -17.38
CA GLU A 81 1.74 21.03 -17.63
C GLU A 81 1.80 20.08 -16.43
N ARG A 82 1.89 20.62 -15.21
CA ARG A 82 1.87 19.84 -13.96
C ARG A 82 0.50 19.24 -13.72
N TYR A 83 -0.58 19.98 -14.00
CA TYR A 83 -1.95 19.47 -13.86
C TYR A 83 -2.22 18.29 -14.80
N GLU A 84 -1.89 18.43 -16.08
CA GLU A 84 -2.02 17.34 -17.06
C GLU A 84 -1.07 16.18 -16.76
N GLY A 85 0.12 16.45 -16.21
CA GLY A 85 1.04 15.42 -15.71
C GLY A 85 0.40 14.57 -14.62
N ALA A 86 -0.25 15.20 -13.63
CA ALA A 86 -0.94 14.49 -12.56
C ALA A 86 -2.05 13.59 -13.09
N ILE A 87 -2.78 14.06 -14.11
CA ILE A 87 -3.84 13.26 -14.71
C ILE A 87 -3.28 12.03 -15.43
N ARG A 88 -2.23 12.20 -16.24
CA ARG A 88 -1.57 11.06 -16.93
C ARG A 88 -1.02 10.05 -15.93
N LEU A 89 -0.46 10.51 -14.82
CA LEU A 89 -0.01 9.64 -13.74
C LEU A 89 -1.17 8.84 -13.14
N TRP A 90 -2.31 9.47 -12.84
CA TRP A 90 -3.50 8.75 -12.39
C TRP A 90 -4.01 7.73 -13.41
N GLU A 91 -4.09 8.11 -14.68
CA GLU A 91 -4.54 7.22 -15.75
C GLU A 91 -3.65 5.99 -15.85
N SER A 92 -2.32 6.16 -15.87
CA SER A 92 -1.37 5.05 -15.90
C SER A 92 -1.36 4.21 -14.61
N TYR A 93 -1.56 4.84 -13.44
CA TYR A 93 -1.68 4.14 -12.16
C TYR A 93 -2.93 3.24 -12.13
N ALA A 94 -4.04 3.73 -12.69
CA ALA A 94 -5.31 3.02 -12.74
C ALA A 94 -5.47 2.09 -13.97
N ASP A 95 -4.45 1.98 -14.82
CA ASP A 95 -4.45 1.10 -15.99
C ASP A 95 -4.13 -0.37 -15.60
N GLU A 96 -4.68 -1.31 -16.36
CA GLU A 96 -4.42 -2.75 -16.18
C GLU A 96 -2.96 -3.13 -16.50
N ASN A 97 -2.32 -2.37 -17.40
CA ASN A 97 -0.92 -2.49 -17.73
C ASN A 97 -0.09 -1.52 -16.85
N PRO A 98 0.62 -2.03 -15.82
CA PRO A 98 1.38 -1.19 -14.91
C PRO A 98 2.66 -0.60 -15.51
N LEU A 99 3.16 -1.11 -16.66
CA LEU A 99 4.48 -0.73 -17.18
C LEU A 99 4.68 0.77 -17.40
N PRO A 100 3.77 1.53 -18.05
CA PRO A 100 3.97 2.96 -18.26
C PRO A 100 4.09 3.74 -16.95
N PHE A 101 3.35 3.33 -15.93
CA PHE A 101 3.42 3.92 -14.60
C PHE A 101 4.75 3.59 -13.92
N VAL A 102 5.17 2.32 -13.95
CA VAL A 102 6.45 1.87 -13.39
C VAL A 102 7.64 2.57 -14.04
N GLU A 103 7.63 2.72 -15.37
CA GLU A 103 8.67 3.46 -16.10
C GLU A 103 8.73 4.93 -15.68
N SER A 104 7.58 5.56 -15.46
CA SER A 104 7.49 6.93 -14.93
C SER A 104 8.05 7.02 -13.51
N CYS A 105 7.82 6.00 -12.67
CA CYS A 105 8.39 5.95 -11.33
C CYS A 105 9.91 5.80 -11.32
N ILE A 106 10.46 4.95 -12.19
CA ILE A 106 11.90 4.71 -12.27
C ILE A 106 12.63 5.92 -12.87
N SER A 107 12.07 6.50 -13.93
CA SER A 107 12.69 7.64 -14.62
C SER A 107 12.54 8.95 -13.84
N GLY A 108 11.52 9.02 -12.98
CA GLY A 108 11.09 10.25 -12.32
C GLY A 108 10.33 11.18 -13.28
N VAL A 109 9.45 11.99 -12.71
CA VAL A 109 8.72 13.04 -13.44
C VAL A 109 8.86 14.35 -12.68
N GLU A 110 9.25 15.41 -13.39
CA GLU A 110 9.42 16.74 -12.78
C GLU A 110 8.12 17.20 -12.09
N GLY A 111 8.25 17.65 -10.84
CA GLY A 111 7.10 18.09 -10.03
C GLY A 111 6.35 16.98 -9.28
N PHE A 112 6.83 15.73 -9.35
CA PHE A 112 6.26 14.54 -8.69
C PHE A 112 7.33 13.74 -7.92
N PRO A 113 7.90 14.30 -6.84
CA PRO A 113 8.95 13.64 -6.05
C PRO A 113 8.49 12.33 -5.37
N GLU A 114 7.17 12.14 -5.19
CA GLU A 114 6.57 10.98 -4.52
C GLU A 114 6.70 9.66 -5.29
N LEU A 115 7.03 9.70 -6.59
CA LEU A 115 6.95 8.55 -7.48
C LEU A 115 7.87 7.38 -7.09
N ALA A 116 9.08 7.67 -6.62
CA ALA A 116 10.03 6.64 -6.22
C ALA A 116 9.55 5.89 -4.97
N SER A 117 9.06 6.64 -3.96
CA SER A 117 8.51 6.07 -2.73
C SER A 117 7.21 5.30 -2.98
N LEU A 118 6.37 5.80 -3.89
CA LEU A 118 5.16 5.10 -4.31
C LEU A 118 5.49 3.76 -5.00
N TRP A 119 6.48 3.72 -5.89
CA TRP A 119 6.91 2.45 -6.49
C TRP A 119 7.52 1.49 -5.48
N ALA A 120 8.37 1.99 -4.56
CA ALA A 120 8.91 1.18 -3.49
C ALA A 120 7.80 0.51 -2.65
N LEU A 121 6.69 1.22 -2.40
CA LEU A 121 5.50 0.67 -1.74
C LEU A 121 4.80 -0.38 -2.62
N LEU A 122 4.42 -0.02 -3.85
CA LEU A 122 3.62 -0.89 -4.73
C LEU A 122 4.36 -2.19 -5.10
N SER A 123 5.68 -2.11 -5.31
CA SER A 123 6.53 -3.26 -5.63
C SER A 123 6.46 -4.36 -4.56
N CYS A 124 6.17 -4.00 -3.30
CA CYS A 124 6.06 -4.94 -2.20
C CYS A 124 4.85 -5.89 -2.30
N PHE A 125 3.87 -5.57 -3.16
CA PHE A 125 2.66 -6.37 -3.34
C PHE A 125 2.70 -7.31 -4.55
N PHE A 126 3.67 -7.14 -5.47
CA PHE A 126 3.84 -8.06 -6.59
C PHE A 126 4.57 -9.34 -6.16
N PRO A 127 4.17 -10.53 -6.67
CA PRO A 127 4.98 -11.74 -6.55
C PRO A 127 6.36 -11.52 -7.15
N ARG A 128 7.35 -12.26 -6.66
CA ARG A 128 8.75 -12.12 -7.08
C ARG A 128 9.20 -13.32 -7.89
N LYS A 129 10.15 -13.13 -8.79
CA LYS A 129 10.82 -14.20 -9.53
C LYS A 129 12.32 -14.09 -9.36
N THR A 130 12.95 -15.15 -8.85
CA THR A 130 14.40 -15.18 -8.66
C THR A 130 15.13 -15.33 -9.99
N ALA A 131 16.44 -15.05 -10.00
CA ALA A 131 17.32 -15.27 -11.15
C ALA A 131 17.27 -16.73 -11.67
N GLU A 132 17.09 -17.71 -10.79
CA GLU A 132 16.95 -19.13 -11.13
C GLU A 132 15.55 -19.49 -11.67
N GLY A 133 14.63 -18.52 -11.69
CA GLY A 133 13.27 -18.66 -12.20
C GLY A 133 12.23 -19.10 -11.18
N ALA A 134 12.60 -19.25 -9.90
CA ALA A 134 11.66 -19.65 -8.85
C ALA A 134 10.69 -18.52 -8.51
N LEU A 135 9.40 -18.84 -8.39
CA LEU A 135 8.36 -17.90 -7.98
C LEU A 135 8.30 -17.79 -6.46
N ARG A 136 8.19 -16.56 -5.96
CA ARG A 136 8.14 -16.23 -4.54
C ARG A 136 6.95 -15.33 -4.27
N LEU A 137 6.45 -15.40 -3.03
CA LEU A 137 5.44 -14.49 -2.53
C LEU A 137 5.92 -13.04 -2.65
N SER A 138 4.95 -12.13 -2.77
CA SER A 138 5.17 -10.70 -2.59
C SER A 138 5.80 -10.42 -1.24
N ARG A 139 6.47 -9.28 -1.08
CA ARG A 139 7.08 -8.93 0.20
C ARG A 139 6.01 -8.83 1.30
N TYR A 140 4.83 -8.30 0.97
CA TYR A 140 3.72 -8.19 1.90
C TYR A 140 3.23 -9.56 2.40
N ASP A 141 2.96 -10.50 1.48
CA ASP A 141 2.47 -11.83 1.86
C ASP A 141 3.55 -12.67 2.55
N ASP A 142 4.81 -12.52 2.12
CA ASP A 142 5.97 -13.13 2.79
C ASP A 142 6.05 -12.70 4.26
N LEU A 143 5.96 -11.39 4.54
CA LEU A 143 5.93 -10.87 5.92
C LEU A 143 4.74 -11.46 6.71
N LEU A 144 3.55 -11.47 6.11
CA LEU A 144 2.34 -11.97 6.74
C LEU A 144 2.48 -13.44 7.16
N LEU A 145 2.92 -14.31 6.24
CA LEU A 145 3.07 -15.74 6.52
C LEU A 145 4.24 -16.04 7.48
N ASN A 146 5.28 -15.21 7.52
CA ASN A 146 6.36 -15.36 8.50
C ASN A 146 5.94 -14.95 9.93
N ILE A 147 5.00 -14.02 10.07
CA ILE A 147 4.51 -13.57 11.39
C ILE A 147 3.49 -14.54 11.99
N LEU A 148 2.73 -15.23 11.14
CA LEU A 148 1.72 -16.19 11.58
C LEU A 148 2.35 -17.40 12.27
N SER A 149 1.81 -17.77 13.43
CA SER A 149 2.20 -18.98 14.15
C SER A 149 1.51 -20.22 13.56
N VAL A 150 2.21 -21.34 13.60
CA VAL A 150 1.65 -22.66 13.26
C VAL A 150 0.88 -23.25 14.44
N GLU A 151 1.31 -22.95 15.66
CA GLU A 151 0.77 -23.53 16.89
C GLU A 151 -0.30 -22.64 17.54
N GLU A 152 -0.11 -21.32 17.47
CA GLU A 152 -0.96 -20.35 18.16
C GLU A 152 -1.94 -19.67 17.20
N TRP A 153 -3.21 -19.58 17.62
CA TRP A 153 -4.18 -18.71 16.99
C TRP A 153 -3.89 -17.24 17.32
N GLN A 154 -3.89 -16.38 16.30
CA GLN A 154 -3.59 -14.96 16.43
C GLN A 154 -4.70 -14.12 15.81
N THR A 155 -5.12 -13.05 16.50
CA THR A 155 -5.96 -12.02 15.87
C THR A 155 -5.13 -11.18 14.91
N PRO A 156 -5.76 -10.51 13.92
CA PRO A 156 -5.12 -9.45 13.14
C PRO A 156 -4.36 -8.43 14.01
N VAL A 157 -4.92 -8.03 15.16
CA VAL A 157 -4.23 -7.13 16.12
C VAL A 157 -2.91 -7.73 16.63
N LYS A 158 -2.87 -9.02 16.97
CA LYS A 158 -1.64 -9.69 17.44
C LYS A 158 -0.58 -9.78 16.34
N VAL A 159 -1.00 -9.92 15.07
CA VAL A 159 -0.11 -9.88 13.90
C VAL A 159 0.47 -8.46 13.71
N ILE A 160 -0.39 -7.43 13.74
CA ILE A 160 0.02 -6.02 13.59
C ILE A 160 0.97 -5.59 14.70
N CYS A 161 0.64 -5.92 15.96
CA CYS A 161 1.44 -5.52 17.12
C CYS A 161 2.64 -6.44 17.38
N ASN A 162 3.05 -7.26 16.41
CA ASN A 162 4.20 -8.13 16.55
C ASN A 162 5.48 -7.28 16.72
N LYS A 163 6.21 -7.51 17.81
CA LYS A 163 7.40 -6.72 18.17
C LYS A 163 8.69 -7.15 17.47
N SER A 164 8.64 -8.18 16.63
CA SER A 164 9.79 -8.59 15.83
C SER A 164 10.09 -7.57 14.73
N GLN A 165 11.28 -7.67 14.14
CA GLN A 165 11.67 -6.85 13.00
C GLN A 165 10.68 -6.97 11.82
N LEU A 166 10.17 -8.17 11.56
CA LEU A 166 9.16 -8.40 10.52
C LEU A 166 7.85 -7.68 10.82
N GLY A 167 7.43 -7.65 12.09
CA GLY A 167 6.26 -6.91 12.51
C GLY A 167 6.42 -5.40 12.31
N LEU A 168 7.60 -4.85 12.59
CA LEU A 168 7.90 -3.44 12.33
C LEU A 168 7.88 -3.11 10.82
N GLU A 169 8.39 -4.00 9.97
CA GLU A 169 8.33 -3.84 8.51
C GLU A 169 6.90 -3.92 7.98
N LEU A 170 6.08 -4.81 8.53
CA LEU A 170 4.66 -4.90 8.19
C LEU A 170 3.91 -3.63 8.60
N ILE A 171 4.16 -3.09 9.80
CA ILE A 171 3.57 -1.82 10.25
C ILE A 171 3.89 -0.67 9.28
N ASP A 172 5.12 -0.60 8.79
CA ASP A 172 5.51 0.44 7.83
C ASP A 172 4.72 0.35 6.52
N LEU A 173 4.51 -0.86 5.98
CA LEU A 173 3.66 -1.07 4.80
C LEU A 173 2.20 -0.71 5.09
N MET A 174 1.71 -1.09 6.27
CA MET A 174 0.34 -0.85 6.70
C MET A 174 0.01 0.62 6.92
N SER A 175 1.01 1.47 7.13
CA SER A 175 0.82 2.91 7.23
C SER A 175 0.07 3.48 6.00
N CYS A 176 0.20 2.83 4.84
CA CYS A 176 -0.43 3.26 3.59
C CYS A 176 -1.61 2.38 3.13
N THR A 177 -1.76 1.14 3.63
CA THR A 177 -2.91 0.29 3.30
C THR A 177 -4.03 0.35 4.34
N GLY A 178 -3.72 0.78 5.57
CA GLY A 178 -4.62 0.67 6.71
C GLY A 178 -4.64 -0.73 7.35
N ASP A 179 -5.25 -0.81 8.53
CA ASP A 179 -5.35 -2.00 9.36
C ASP A 179 -6.41 -3.00 8.88
N LEU A 180 -7.53 -2.52 8.37
CA LEU A 180 -8.58 -3.35 7.79
C LEU A 180 -8.07 -4.19 6.61
N PHE A 181 -7.16 -3.65 5.80
CA PHE A 181 -6.57 -4.36 4.67
C PHE A 181 -5.85 -5.65 5.11
N LEU A 182 -5.15 -5.64 6.25
CA LEU A 182 -4.52 -6.85 6.78
C LEU A 182 -5.55 -7.91 7.18
N GLY A 183 -6.63 -7.49 7.82
CA GLY A 183 -7.73 -8.39 8.20
C GLY A 183 -8.38 -9.04 6.98
N ASP A 184 -8.64 -8.25 5.94
CA ASP A 184 -9.17 -8.73 4.66
C ASP A 184 -8.19 -9.68 3.97
N ARG A 185 -6.88 -9.35 3.98
CA ARG A 185 -5.86 -10.19 3.34
C ARG A 185 -5.73 -11.56 4.03
N LEU A 186 -5.78 -11.61 5.37
CA LEU A 186 -5.83 -12.87 6.11
C LEU A 186 -7.08 -13.69 5.77
N ALA A 187 -8.24 -13.03 5.65
CA ALA A 187 -9.48 -13.69 5.25
C ALA A 187 -9.44 -14.23 3.82
N GLN A 188 -8.78 -13.52 2.89
CA GLN A 188 -8.54 -14.00 1.53
C GLN A 188 -7.69 -15.28 1.54
N TRP A 189 -6.56 -15.28 2.25
CA TRP A 189 -5.71 -16.46 2.40
C TRP A 189 -6.42 -17.65 3.04
N ALA A 190 -7.29 -17.40 4.03
CA ALA A 190 -8.05 -18.46 4.70
C ALA A 190 -9.20 -19.03 3.87
N LYS A 191 -9.67 -18.28 2.86
CA LYS A 191 -10.70 -18.73 1.91
C LYS A 191 -10.08 -19.36 0.66
N HIS A 192 -8.78 -19.16 0.43
CA HIS A 192 -8.09 -19.57 -0.78
C HIS A 192 -7.81 -21.08 -0.78
N ASP A 193 -8.62 -21.82 -1.55
CA ASP A 193 -8.56 -23.28 -1.74
C ASP A 193 -8.96 -24.15 -0.52
N VAL A 194 -9.36 -25.40 -0.79
CA VAL A 194 -9.73 -26.44 0.18
C VAL A 194 -8.55 -26.78 1.11
N SER A 195 -7.31 -26.57 0.65
CA SER A 195 -6.08 -26.78 1.42
C SER A 195 -5.46 -25.48 1.95
N ALA A 196 -6.29 -24.49 2.31
CA ALA A 196 -5.90 -23.11 2.62
C ALA A 196 -4.55 -22.97 3.36
N ALA A 197 -3.73 -22.02 2.91
CA ALA A 197 -2.41 -21.73 3.49
C ALA A 197 -2.52 -21.15 4.91
N VAL A 198 -3.66 -20.55 5.22
CA VAL A 198 -3.99 -19.96 6.51
C VAL A 198 -5.31 -20.57 6.97
N GLU A 199 -5.37 -20.98 8.23
CA GLU A 199 -6.63 -21.39 8.85
C GLU A 199 -7.28 -20.20 9.55
N ARG A 200 -8.62 -20.25 9.67
CA ARG A 200 -9.42 -19.25 10.37
C ARG A 200 -10.37 -19.92 11.35
N ALA A 201 -10.51 -19.33 12.53
CA ALA A 201 -11.52 -19.70 13.53
C ALA A 201 -12.15 -18.46 14.17
N PRO A 202 -13.36 -18.58 14.76
CA PRO A 202 -13.98 -17.48 15.49
C PRO A 202 -13.06 -16.94 16.58
N GLY A 203 -12.90 -15.62 16.58
CA GLY A 203 -12.10 -14.91 17.56
C GLY A 203 -12.81 -14.72 18.90
N PRO A 204 -12.13 -14.11 19.88
CA PRO A 204 -12.75 -13.74 21.15
C PRO A 204 -13.96 -12.83 20.90
N LYS A 205 -15.06 -13.06 21.63
CA LYS A 205 -16.25 -12.21 21.61
C LYS A 205 -16.24 -11.27 22.83
N PRO A 206 -15.48 -10.15 22.81
CA PRO A 206 -15.54 -9.20 23.90
C PRO A 206 -16.95 -8.58 23.99
N PRO A 207 -17.38 -8.10 25.17
CA PRO A 207 -18.74 -7.61 25.41
C PRO A 207 -19.20 -6.40 24.57
N ASN A 208 -18.39 -5.90 23.62
CA ASN A 208 -18.74 -4.89 22.62
C ASN A 208 -18.27 -5.34 21.21
N ALA A 209 -18.67 -6.54 20.79
CA ALA A 209 -18.21 -7.22 19.58
C ALA A 209 -18.66 -6.51 18.29
N GLY A 210 -17.96 -5.44 17.93
CA GLY A 210 -18.07 -4.75 16.64
C GLY A 210 -16.71 -4.47 15.99
N TYR A 211 -15.60 -4.99 16.53
CA TYR A 211 -14.25 -4.74 16.02
C TYR A 211 -13.83 -5.85 15.03
N PRO A 212 -13.75 -5.56 13.72
CA PRO A 212 -13.41 -6.57 12.70
C PRO A 212 -12.07 -7.24 12.93
N LEU A 213 -11.11 -6.54 13.55
CA LEU A 213 -9.76 -7.07 13.81
C LEU A 213 -9.68 -8.05 15.00
N LEU A 214 -10.79 -8.29 15.72
CA LEU A 214 -10.86 -9.23 16.83
C LEU A 214 -11.87 -10.36 16.59
N SER A 215 -12.70 -10.26 15.55
CA SER A 215 -13.79 -11.21 15.30
C SER A 215 -13.31 -12.59 14.86
N GLU A 216 -12.11 -12.67 14.30
CA GLU A 216 -11.52 -13.90 13.76
C GLU A 216 -10.07 -14.04 14.24
N VAL A 217 -9.62 -15.28 14.37
CA VAL A 217 -8.22 -15.64 14.62
C VAL A 217 -7.69 -16.53 13.51
N TYR A 218 -6.39 -16.41 13.27
CA TYR A 218 -5.71 -17.05 12.15
C TYR A 218 -4.47 -17.81 12.63
N ARG A 219 -4.11 -18.87 11.92
CA ARG A 219 -2.84 -19.59 12.09
C ARG A 219 -2.33 -20.10 10.75
N LEU A 220 -1.02 -20.34 10.65
CA LEU A 220 -0.39 -20.87 9.45
C LEU A 220 -0.58 -22.38 9.35
N THR A 221 -0.89 -22.90 8.16
CA THR A 221 -0.98 -24.34 7.92
C THR A 221 0.34 -24.92 7.42
N GLU A 222 0.47 -26.24 7.34
CA GLU A 222 1.62 -26.89 6.70
C GLU A 222 1.79 -26.46 5.24
N ARG A 223 0.68 -26.22 4.50
CA ARG A 223 0.76 -25.65 3.15
C ARG A 223 1.32 -24.24 3.20
N GLY A 224 0.83 -23.39 4.11
CA GLY A 224 1.36 -22.05 4.31
C GLY A 224 2.85 -22.01 4.62
N MET A 225 3.33 -22.94 5.46
CA MET A 225 4.77 -23.11 5.72
C MET A 225 5.54 -23.44 4.44
N ARG A 226 5.02 -24.36 3.61
CA ARG A 226 5.67 -24.69 2.33
C ARG A 226 5.73 -23.50 1.39
N LEU A 227 4.65 -22.73 1.26
CA LEU A 227 4.63 -21.53 0.40
C LEU A 227 5.63 -20.47 0.87
N ARG A 228 5.72 -20.26 2.19
CA ARG A 228 6.69 -19.37 2.82
C ARG A 228 8.13 -19.81 2.52
N ASP A 229 8.44 -21.09 2.74
CA ASP A 229 9.83 -21.58 2.69
C ASP A 229 10.29 -21.83 1.24
N LYS A 230 9.43 -22.41 0.40
CA LYS A 230 9.76 -22.88 -0.94
C LYS A 230 9.30 -21.94 -2.05
N GLY A 231 8.36 -21.05 -1.78
CA GLY A 231 7.75 -20.19 -2.79
C GLY A 231 6.51 -20.82 -3.42
N LEU A 232 6.17 -20.35 -4.61
CA LEU A 232 4.98 -20.73 -5.36
C LEU A 232 5.36 -21.72 -6.45
N ASP A 233 4.53 -22.74 -6.67
CA ASP A 233 4.64 -23.58 -7.86
C ASP A 233 3.98 -22.85 -9.04
N GLU A 234 2.83 -22.21 -8.80
CA GLU A 234 2.11 -21.36 -9.75
C GLU A 234 1.64 -20.07 -9.06
N LEU A 235 1.45 -18.98 -9.81
CA LEU A 235 0.98 -17.71 -9.21
C LEU A 235 -0.36 -17.85 -8.47
N THR A 236 -1.23 -18.73 -8.97
CA THR A 236 -2.55 -19.04 -8.40
C THR A 236 -2.49 -19.78 -7.06
N ASP A 237 -1.30 -20.18 -6.59
CA ASP A 237 -1.12 -20.71 -5.23
C ASP A 237 -1.47 -19.70 -4.15
N ALA A 238 -1.39 -18.41 -4.47
CA ALA A 238 -1.78 -17.29 -3.63
C ALA A 238 -3.10 -16.66 -4.12
N PRO A 239 -3.93 -16.10 -3.21
CA PRO A 239 -5.12 -15.36 -3.60
C PRO A 239 -4.72 -14.10 -4.36
N SER A 240 -5.47 -13.79 -5.43
CA SER A 240 -5.26 -12.58 -6.19
C SER A 240 -5.38 -11.33 -5.32
N LEU A 241 -4.66 -10.29 -5.71
CA LEU A 241 -4.63 -9.04 -4.95
C LEU A 241 -4.71 -7.85 -5.92
N PRO A 242 -5.82 -7.10 -5.94
CA PRO A 242 -5.88 -5.84 -6.67
C PRO A 242 -4.83 -4.85 -6.13
N ILE A 243 -4.03 -4.29 -7.03
CA ILE A 243 -3.02 -3.26 -6.72
C ILE A 243 -3.16 -2.18 -7.79
N ALA A 244 -3.60 -0.99 -7.37
CA ALA A 244 -3.88 0.10 -8.30
C ALA A 244 -4.86 -0.36 -9.42
N GLY A 245 -4.54 -0.13 -10.70
CA GLY A 245 -5.32 -0.63 -11.84
C GLY A 245 -5.07 -2.09 -12.22
N THR A 246 -4.12 -2.77 -11.59
CA THR A 246 -3.69 -4.12 -11.96
C THR A 246 -3.94 -5.15 -10.84
N GLU A 247 -3.48 -6.39 -11.04
CA GLU A 247 -3.71 -7.49 -10.10
C GLU A 247 -2.44 -8.33 -9.91
N ALA A 248 -2.00 -8.46 -8.66
CA ALA A 248 -0.98 -9.44 -8.27
C ALA A 248 -1.56 -10.85 -8.24
N TYR A 249 -0.70 -11.82 -8.58
CA TYR A 249 -1.05 -13.25 -8.68
C TYR A 249 -2.13 -13.55 -9.72
N SER A 250 -2.36 -12.64 -10.67
CA SER A 250 -3.34 -12.85 -11.73
C SER A 250 -2.92 -14.00 -12.64
N ALA A 251 -3.83 -14.94 -12.88
CA ALA A 251 -3.61 -16.04 -13.82
C ALA A 251 -3.62 -15.57 -15.29
N SER A 252 -4.39 -14.53 -15.60
CA SER A 252 -4.60 -14.02 -16.96
C SER A 252 -3.60 -12.92 -17.37
N ALA A 253 -3.08 -12.18 -16.40
CA ALA A 253 -2.11 -11.11 -16.62
C ALA A 253 -0.97 -11.17 -15.58
N PRO A 254 -0.09 -12.18 -15.67
CA PRO A 254 0.87 -12.48 -14.61
C PRO A 254 2.06 -11.50 -14.62
N TRP A 255 2.06 -10.56 -13.67
CA TRP A 255 3.19 -9.66 -13.42
C TRP A 255 4.02 -10.14 -12.23
N VAL A 256 5.35 -10.16 -12.39
CA VAL A 256 6.32 -10.50 -11.34
C VAL A 256 7.41 -9.44 -11.23
N LEU A 257 7.89 -9.22 -10.02
CA LEU A 257 9.05 -8.41 -9.73
C LEU A 257 10.32 -9.27 -9.81
N LEU A 258 11.27 -8.87 -10.64
CA LEU A 258 12.58 -9.51 -10.76
C LEU A 258 13.51 -9.07 -9.62
N ASP A 259 14.57 -9.83 -9.36
CA ASP A 259 15.57 -9.51 -8.33
C ASP A 259 16.27 -8.14 -8.55
N ASP A 260 16.31 -7.66 -9.79
CA ASP A 260 16.86 -6.34 -10.14
C ASP A 260 15.86 -5.17 -9.98
N GLY A 261 14.66 -5.45 -9.45
CA GLY A 261 13.62 -4.47 -9.18
C GLY A 261 12.74 -4.10 -10.38
N ARG A 262 12.94 -4.73 -11.55
CA ARG A 262 12.07 -4.53 -12.72
C ARG A 262 10.81 -5.37 -12.64
N LEU A 263 9.70 -4.81 -13.11
CA LEU A 263 8.46 -5.55 -13.29
C LEU A 263 8.46 -6.21 -14.67
N ALA A 264 8.11 -7.50 -14.72
CA ALA A 264 8.08 -8.29 -15.95
C ALA A 264 6.80 -9.12 -16.03
N ARG A 265 6.36 -9.41 -17.26
CA ARG A 265 5.26 -10.33 -17.52
C ARG A 265 5.80 -11.76 -17.68
N LEU A 266 5.12 -12.74 -17.09
CA LEU A 266 5.41 -14.17 -17.31
C LEU A 266 4.87 -14.68 -18.64
#